data_AF-A0A3Q2YJZ2-F1
#
_entry.id   AF-A0A3Q2YJZ2-F1
#
_cell.length_a   1.000
_cell.length_b   1.000
_cell.length_c   1.000
_cell.angle_alpha   90.00
_cell.angle_beta   90.00
_cell.angle_gamma   90.00
#
_symmetry.space_group_name_H-M   'P 1'
#
loop_
_entity.id
_entity.type
_entity.pdbx_description
1 polymer ?
#
loop_
_entity_poly.entity_id
_entity_poly.type
_entity_poly.pdbx_seq_one_letter_code
_entity_poly.pdbx_strand_id
1 'polypeptide(L)'
;MHHPRMPALILLLFVLLRCIAAAPSNSHLIQKRKCNTATCVTQRLADFLVRSSNTIGTVYAPTNVGSTTYGKRELLLPPDYYFPL
;
A
#
# COMPACT_ATOMS: atom_id res chain seq x y z
N MET A 1 28.49 47.65 -39.12
CA MET A 1 28.12 46.45 -39.91
C MET A 1 27.88 45.31 -38.94
N HIS A 2 26.64 45.10 -38.48
CA HIS A 2 26.30 43.93 -37.67
C HIS A 2 26.06 42.78 -38.66
N HIS A 3 27.00 41.84 -38.71
CA HIS A 3 26.93 40.69 -39.60
C HIS A 3 25.70 39.86 -39.19
N PRO A 4 24.76 39.53 -40.11
CA PRO A 4 23.52 38.79 -39.80
C PRO A 4 23.73 37.39 -39.21
N ARG A 5 24.99 36.93 -39.13
CA ARG A 5 25.39 35.69 -38.46
C ARG A 5 25.32 35.78 -36.93
N MET A 6 25.53 36.97 -36.36
CA MET A 6 25.48 37.19 -34.90
C MET A 6 24.08 36.97 -34.29
N PRO A 7 22.99 37.53 -34.83
CA PRO A 7 21.65 37.26 -34.31
C PRO A 7 21.23 35.80 -34.50
N ALA A 8 21.64 35.14 -35.59
CA ALA A 8 21.34 33.73 -35.83
C ALA A 8 22.02 32.81 -34.82
N LEU A 9 23.28 33.09 -34.47
CA LEU A 9 24.04 32.30 -33.49
C LEU A 9 23.46 32.44 -32.08
N ILE A 10 23.03 33.64 -31.71
CA ILE A 10 22.35 33.91 -30.44
C ILE A 10 21.04 33.14 -30.35
N LEU A 11 20.21 33.18 -31.41
CA LEU A 11 18.95 32.43 -31.46
C LEU A 11 19.19 30.92 -31.34
N LEU A 12 20.19 30.38 -32.04
CA LEU A 12 20.56 28.97 -31.96
C LEU A 12 20.94 28.57 -30.53
N LEU A 13 21.73 29.41 -29.85
CA LEU A 13 22.18 29.16 -28.48
C LEU A 13 21.02 29.19 -27.48
N PHE A 14 20.08 30.14 -27.64
CA PHE A 14 18.85 30.18 -26.85
C PHE A 14 17.97 28.95 -27.07
N VAL A 15 17.83 28.48 -28.30
CA VAL A 15 17.06 27.26 -28.61
C VAL A 15 17.72 26.04 -27.97
N LEU A 16 19.04 25.88 -28.11
CA LEU A 16 19.79 24.78 -27.50
C LEU A 16 19.66 24.79 -25.96
N LEU A 17 19.75 25.96 -25.33
CA LEU A 17 19.60 26.10 -23.88
C LEU A 17 18.20 25.69 -23.40
N ARG A 18 17.15 26.04 -24.14
CA ARG A 18 15.77 25.62 -23.86
C ARG A 18 15.60 24.11 -23.99
N CYS A 19 16.21 23.50 -25.01
CA CYS A 19 16.17 22.05 -25.23
C CYS A 19 16.83 21.27 -24.09
N ILE A 20 17.96 21.74 -23.57
CA ILE A 20 18.70 21.08 -22.48
C ILE A 20 17.90 21.16 -21.17
N ALA A 21 17.27 22.31 -20.88
CA ALA A 21 16.47 22.49 -19.67
C ALA A 21 15.14 21.69 -19.67
N ALA A 22 14.60 21.41 -20.86
CA ALA A 22 13.38 20.61 -21.03
C ALA A 22 13.62 19.10 -21.08
N ALA A 23 14.89 18.66 -21.10
CA ALA A 23 15.20 17.23 -21.06
C ALA A 23 14.74 16.65 -19.71
N PRO A 24 13.87 15.63 -19.70
CA PRO A 24 13.45 15.01 -18.45
C PRO A 24 14.69 14.39 -17.80
N SER A 25 15.05 14.86 -16.62
CA SER A 25 15.99 14.16 -15.76
C SER A 25 15.34 12.83 -15.40
N ASN A 26 15.78 11.75 -16.05
CA ASN A 26 15.30 10.39 -15.82
C ASN A 26 15.77 9.89 -14.43
N SER A 27 15.26 10.50 -13.37
CA SER A 27 15.43 9.98 -12.01
C SER A 27 14.51 8.78 -11.85
N HIS A 28 15.07 7.63 -11.48
CA HIS A 28 14.28 6.44 -11.14
C HIS A 28 13.41 6.73 -9.91
N LEU A 29 12.15 7.09 -10.13
CA LEU A 29 11.16 7.31 -9.08
C LEU A 29 10.73 5.96 -8.50
N ILE A 30 11.45 5.49 -7.48
CA ILE A 30 11.03 4.33 -6.69
C ILE A 30 10.08 4.82 -5.60
N GLN A 31 8.79 4.48 -5.72
CA GLN A 31 7.79 4.78 -4.70
C GLN A 31 7.54 3.57 -3.80
N LYS A 32 7.85 3.70 -2.50
CA LYS A 32 7.48 2.70 -1.49
C LYS A 32 5.98 2.83 -1.18
N ARG A 33 5.25 1.70 -1.14
CA ARG A 33 3.84 1.68 -0.72
C ARG A 33 3.77 1.66 0.81
N LYS A 34 3.16 2.68 1.39
CA LYS A 34 2.84 2.72 2.82
C LYS A 34 1.48 2.06 3.07
N CYS A 35 1.39 1.26 4.11
CA CYS A 35 0.16 0.59 4.53
C CYS A 35 -0.71 1.55 5.35
N ASN A 36 -1.52 2.37 4.66
CA ASN A 36 -2.39 3.40 5.25
C ASN A 36 -3.89 3.05 5.16
N THR A 37 -4.25 1.95 4.50
CA THR A 37 -5.64 1.57 4.25
C THR A 37 -6.23 0.78 5.41
N ALA A 38 -7.56 0.75 5.51
CA ALA A 38 -8.28 -0.06 6.49
C ALA A 38 -7.90 -1.56 6.43
N THR A 39 -7.54 -2.06 5.26
CA THR A 39 -7.03 -3.43 5.08
C THR A 39 -5.74 -3.71 5.85
N CYS A 40 -4.94 -2.68 6.17
CA CYS A 40 -3.76 -2.82 7.01
C CYS A 40 -4.09 -3.07 8.49
N VAL A 41 -5.28 -2.64 8.93
CA VAL A 41 -5.72 -2.73 10.32
C VAL A 41 -5.97 -4.18 10.70
N THR A 42 -6.42 -5.03 9.77
CA THR A 42 -6.60 -6.47 10.04
C THR A 42 -5.27 -7.16 10.29
N GLN A 43 -4.19 -6.71 9.64
CA GLN A 43 -2.84 -7.24 9.86
C GLN A 43 -2.32 -6.87 11.25
N ARG A 44 -2.61 -5.64 11.70
CA ARG A 44 -2.34 -5.20 13.09
C ARG A 44 -3.17 -5.97 14.11
N LEU A 45 -4.43 -6.29 13.78
CA LEU A 45 -5.30 -7.11 14.61
C LEU A 45 -4.75 -8.53 14.74
N ALA A 46 -4.27 -9.13 13.65
CA ALA A 46 -3.65 -10.45 13.68
C ALA A 46 -2.41 -10.45 14.59
N ASP A 47 -1.52 -9.46 14.45
CA ASP A 47 -0.35 -9.31 15.32
C ASP A 47 -0.74 -9.14 16.79
N PHE A 48 -1.80 -8.37 17.05
CA PHE A 48 -2.34 -8.18 18.40
C PHE A 48 -2.86 -9.49 18.99
N LEU A 49 -3.66 -10.27 18.24
CA LEU A 49 -4.21 -11.54 18.71
C LEU A 49 -3.10 -12.57 18.99
N VAL A 50 -2.09 -12.65 18.11
CA VAL A 50 -0.95 -13.57 18.30
C VAL A 50 -0.15 -13.22 19.55
N ARG A 51 0.13 -11.93 19.78
CA ARG A 51 0.92 -11.51 20.96
C ARG A 51 0.12 -11.54 22.26
N SER A 52 -1.16 -11.18 22.22
CA SER A 52 -1.99 -11.09 23.41
C SER A 52 -2.70 -12.40 23.76
N SER A 53 -2.55 -13.45 22.96
CA SER A 53 -3.09 -14.79 23.23
C SER A 53 -2.84 -15.25 24.68
N ASN A 54 -1.67 -14.91 25.25
CA ASN A 54 -1.30 -15.28 26.62
C ASN A 54 -1.77 -14.29 27.71
N THR A 55 -2.26 -13.10 27.35
CA THR A 55 -2.65 -12.02 28.29
C THR A 55 -4.11 -11.55 28.16
N ILE A 56 -4.82 -11.93 27.09
CA ILE A 56 -6.24 -11.62 26.89
C ILE A 56 -7.09 -12.14 28.06
N GLY A 57 -6.74 -13.31 28.61
CA GLY A 57 -7.43 -13.91 29.75
C GLY A 57 -7.21 -13.20 31.09
N THR A 58 -6.27 -12.25 31.19
CA THR A 58 -5.99 -11.52 32.45
C THR A 58 -6.42 -10.05 32.41
N VAL A 59 -6.58 -9.45 31.22
CA VAL A 59 -7.04 -8.06 31.04
C VAL A 59 -8.56 -7.97 30.92
N TYR A 60 -9.21 -9.01 30.42
CA TYR A 60 -10.67 -9.11 30.34
C TYR A 60 -11.10 -10.25 31.26
N ALA A 61 -11.91 -9.98 32.27
CA ALA A 61 -12.59 -11.00 33.06
C ALA A 61 -13.89 -11.38 32.34
N PRO A 62 -13.92 -12.46 31.53
CA PRO A 62 -15.14 -12.84 30.84
C PRO A 62 -16.18 -13.27 31.88
N THR A 63 -17.41 -12.76 31.74
CA THR A 63 -18.56 -13.39 32.40
C THR A 63 -18.63 -14.84 31.93
N ASN A 64 -18.65 -15.80 32.86
CA ASN A 64 -18.67 -17.22 32.53
C ASN A 64 -19.98 -17.60 31.84
N VAL A 65 -19.98 -17.52 30.51
CA VAL A 65 -21.11 -17.89 29.64
C VAL A 65 -20.86 -19.22 28.93
N GLY A 66 -19.80 -19.96 29.30
CA GLY A 66 -19.37 -21.17 28.60
C GLY A 66 -18.54 -20.91 27.33
N SER A 67 -17.63 -21.83 27.00
CA SER A 67 -16.71 -21.72 25.85
C SER A 67 -17.37 -21.87 24.49
N THR A 68 -18.61 -22.36 24.45
CA THR A 68 -19.40 -22.61 23.24
C THR A 68 -20.24 -21.41 22.79
N THR A 69 -20.38 -20.38 23.63
CA THR A 69 -21.33 -19.28 23.41
C THR A 69 -20.84 -18.27 22.39
N TYR A 70 -19.51 -18.06 22.28
CA TYR A 70 -18.87 -17.20 21.28
C TYR A 70 -17.62 -17.84 20.64
N GLY A 71 -17.60 -19.18 20.53
CA GLY A 71 -16.50 -19.91 19.90
C GLY A 71 -16.50 -19.81 18.37
N LYS A 72 -15.32 -19.87 17.75
CA LYS A 72 -15.20 -20.03 16.29
C LYS A 72 -15.90 -21.32 15.90
N ARG A 73 -17.05 -21.21 15.20
CA ARG A 73 -17.76 -22.39 14.70
C ARG A 73 -16.89 -23.05 13.64
N GLU A 74 -16.67 -24.35 13.80
CA GLU A 74 -16.13 -25.18 12.74
C GLU A 74 -17.19 -25.19 11.62
N LEU A 75 -16.85 -24.64 10.46
CA LEU A 75 -17.67 -24.72 9.26
C LEU A 75 -17.64 -26.18 8.78
N LEU A 76 -18.44 -27.03 9.40
CA LEU A 76 -18.85 -28.28 8.77
C LEU A 76 -19.68 -27.87 7.57
N LEU A 77 -19.07 -27.85 6.37
CA LEU A 77 -19.82 -27.68 5.14
C LEU A 77 -20.94 -28.73 5.12
N PRO A 78 -22.21 -28.35 4.87
CA PRO A 78 -23.22 -29.35 4.57
C PRO A 78 -22.78 -30.13 3.32
N PRO A 79 -22.98 -31.46 3.29
CA PRO A 79 -22.52 -32.31 2.18
C PRO A 79 -23.12 -31.94 0.81
N ASP A 80 -24.11 -31.05 0.76
CA ASP A 80 -24.79 -30.61 -0.46
C ASP A 80 -24.00 -29.62 -1.33
N TYR A 81 -22.84 -29.10 -0.90
CA TYR A 81 -22.00 -28.24 -1.77
C TYR A 81 -21.19 -29.00 -2.83
N TYR A 82 -21.29 -30.34 -2.87
CA TYR A 82 -20.51 -31.18 -3.80
C TYR A 82 -21.34 -31.82 -4.93
N PHE A 83 -22.65 -31.56 -5.04
CA PHE A 83 -23.45 -32.07 -6.15
C PHE A 83 -23.56 -31.01 -7.25
N PRO A 84 -22.88 -31.16 -8.40
CA PRO A 84 -23.08 -30.26 -9.52
C PRO A 84 -24.46 -30.54 -10.12
N LEU A 85 -25.21 -29.46 -10.36
CA LEU A 85 -26.44 -29.45 -11.12
C LEU A 85 -26.15 -29.70 -12.60
#